data_AF-A0A946SYB4-F1
#
_entry.id   AF-A0A946SYB4-F1
#
_cell.length_a   1.000
_cell.length_b   1.000
_cell.length_c   1.000
_cell.angle_alpha   90.00
_cell.angle_beta   90.00
_cell.angle_gamma   90.00
#
_symmetry.space_group_name_H-M   'P 1'
#
loop_
_entity.id
_entity.type
_entity.pdbx_description
1 polymer ?
#
loop_
_entity_poly.entity_id
_entity_poly.type
_entity_poly.pdbx_seq_one_letter_code
_entity_poly.pdbx_strand_id
1 'polypeptide(L)'
;MNDTIKQVAIVEGEKTAVIMSIEFPQYTWMSTGSLQGFKHEYVAPLSGKAVTSFPDKGGYNKWKETADALNNKGFSIEVSKLLEKKEYKDGWDLVDVIQYEDKK
;
A
#
# COMPACT_ATOMS: atom_id res chain seq x y z
N MET A 1 -14.56 -16.46 -18.75
CA MET A 1 -14.28 -15.10 -18.26
C MET A 1 -13.00 -15.21 -17.45
N ASN A 2 -11.87 -14.75 -17.98
CA ASN A 2 -10.65 -14.69 -17.19
C ASN A 2 -10.80 -13.47 -16.27
N ASP A 3 -11.41 -13.66 -15.11
CA ASP A 3 -11.25 -12.74 -13.99
C ASP A 3 -9.76 -12.75 -13.66
N THR A 4 -9.01 -11.84 -14.26
CA THR A 4 -7.63 -11.60 -13.88
C THR A 4 -7.68 -11.16 -12.42
N ILE A 5 -7.21 -12.01 -11.51
CA ILE A 5 -7.19 -11.70 -10.08
C ILE A 5 -6.32 -10.46 -9.92
N LYS A 6 -6.95 -9.29 -9.76
CA LYS A 6 -6.25 -8.03 -9.54
C LYS A 6 -5.57 -8.12 -8.19
N GLN A 7 -4.25 -7.95 -8.18
CA GLN A 7 -3.48 -7.86 -6.95
C GLN A 7 -3.97 -6.67 -6.13
N VAL A 8 -4.03 -6.83 -4.81
CA VAL A 8 -4.52 -5.78 -3.91
C VAL A 8 -3.37 -4.86 -3.54
N ALA A 9 -3.57 -3.57 -3.74
CA ALA A 9 -2.64 -2.52 -3.35
C ALA A 9 -3.25 -1.70 -2.20
N ILE A 10 -2.52 -1.52 -1.11
CA ILE A 10 -2.99 -0.79 0.08
C ILE A 10 -2.16 0.47 0.31
N VAL A 11 -2.80 1.61 0.53
CA VAL A 11 -2.19 2.90 0.88
C VAL A 11 -2.80 3.49 2.15
N GLU A 12 -2.20 4.53 2.72
CA GLU A 12 -2.75 5.21 3.91
C GLU A 12 -3.98 6.06 3.56
N GLY A 13 -3.82 6.99 2.62
CA GLY A 13 -4.85 7.97 2.26
C GLY A 13 -5.86 7.50 1.21
N GLU A 14 -7.14 7.87 1.41
CA GLU A 14 -8.22 7.62 0.45
C GLU A 14 -7.97 8.33 -0.89
N LYS A 15 -7.48 9.59 -0.83
CA LYS A 15 -7.16 10.38 -2.02
C LYS A 15 -6.13 9.66 -2.89
N THR A 16 -5.07 9.16 -2.27
CA THR A 16 -4.00 8.39 -2.91
C THR A 16 -4.58 7.13 -3.56
N ALA A 17 -5.44 6.39 -2.87
CA ALA A 17 -6.06 5.18 -3.42
C ALA A 17 -6.90 5.47 -4.68
N VAL A 18 -7.68 6.56 -4.67
CA VAL A 18 -8.50 6.95 -5.82
C VAL A 18 -7.63 7.35 -7.01
N ILE A 19 -6.62 8.20 -6.81
CA ILE A 19 -5.72 8.62 -7.89
C ILE A 19 -4.97 7.41 -8.47
N MET A 20 -4.44 6.54 -7.62
CA MET A 20 -3.71 5.35 -8.05
C MET A 20 -4.61 4.34 -8.77
N SER A 21 -5.91 4.32 -8.49
CA SER A 21 -6.86 3.49 -9.25
C SER A 21 -7.03 3.93 -10.70
N ILE A 22 -6.78 5.21 -10.99
CA ILE A 22 -6.81 5.77 -12.35
C ILE A 22 -5.47 5.50 -13.04
N GLU A 23 -4.35 5.77 -12.35
CA GLU A 23 -3.00 5.59 -12.89
C GLU A 23 -2.63 4.11 -13.10
N PHE A 24 -3.05 3.24 -12.18
CA PHE A 24 -2.73 1.81 -12.18
C PHE A 24 -4.00 0.96 -12.00
N PRO A 25 -4.87 0.88 -13.02
CA PRO A 25 -6.16 0.19 -12.96
C PRO A 25 -6.05 -1.35 -12.90
N GLN A 26 -4.84 -1.89 -13.08
CA GLN A 26 -4.56 -3.33 -12.96
C GLN A 26 -4.58 -3.82 -11.50
N TYR A 27 -4.45 -2.92 -10.52
CA TYR A 27 -4.54 -3.26 -9.09
C TYR A 27 -5.92 -2.91 -8.53
N THR A 28 -6.31 -3.61 -7.45
CA THR A 28 -7.41 -3.18 -6.59
C THR A 28 -6.85 -2.30 -5.48
N TRP A 29 -7.09 -1.00 -5.53
CA TRP A 29 -6.59 -0.05 -4.54
C TRP A 29 -7.53 0.07 -3.34
N MET A 30 -6.96 0.02 -2.15
CA MET A 30 -7.67 0.19 -0.88
C MET A 30 -6.89 1.15 0.01
N SER A 31 -7.59 1.93 0.83
CA SER A 31 -6.98 2.78 1.85
C SER A 31 -7.22 2.22 3.25
N THR A 32 -6.29 2.48 4.17
CA THR A 32 -6.50 2.21 5.61
C THR A 32 -7.02 3.44 6.37
N GLY A 33 -7.04 4.61 5.73
CA GLY A 33 -7.45 5.91 6.27
C GLY A 33 -6.47 6.52 7.28
N SER A 34 -5.47 5.75 7.72
CA SER A 34 -4.40 6.21 8.60
C SER A 34 -3.27 5.17 8.70
N LEU A 35 -2.12 5.61 9.18
CA LEU A 35 -1.00 4.75 9.57
C LEU A 35 -1.41 3.65 10.57
N GLN A 36 -2.39 3.90 11.44
CA GLN A 36 -2.90 2.92 12.43
C GLN A 36 -3.96 1.97 11.86
N GLY A 37 -4.53 2.30 10.71
CA GLY A 37 -5.58 1.49 10.07
C GLY A 37 -5.03 0.20 9.47
N PHE A 38 -3.72 0.07 9.28
CA PHE A 38 -3.12 -1.19 8.84
C PHE A 38 -3.07 -2.18 9.98
N LYS A 39 -4.17 -2.93 10.17
CA LYS A 39 -4.37 -3.89 11.26
C LYS A 39 -5.12 -5.12 10.78
N HIS A 40 -5.05 -6.19 11.57
CA HIS A 40 -5.68 -7.48 11.26
C HIS A 40 -7.15 -7.36 10.85
N GLU A 41 -7.96 -6.57 11.55
CA GLU A 41 -9.39 -6.43 11.25
C GLU A 41 -9.65 -5.94 9.82
N TYR A 42 -8.79 -5.07 9.29
CA TYR A 42 -8.97 -4.48 7.96
C TYR A 42 -8.37 -5.36 6.87
N VAL A 43 -7.31 -6.11 7.17
CA VAL A 43 -6.71 -7.04 6.21
C VAL A 43 -7.33 -8.43 6.22
N ALA A 44 -8.08 -8.82 7.27
CA ALA A 44 -8.68 -10.15 7.40
C ALA A 44 -9.54 -10.56 6.19
N PRO A 45 -10.37 -9.67 5.58
CA PRO A 45 -11.11 -9.99 4.37
C PRO A 45 -10.24 -10.27 3.13
N LEU A 46 -8.94 -9.97 3.19
CA LEU A 46 -7.96 -10.19 2.13
C LEU A 46 -7.20 -11.50 2.28
N SER A 47 -7.57 -12.34 3.24
CA SER A 47 -6.98 -13.67 3.40
C SER A 47 -7.05 -14.47 2.08
N GLY A 48 -5.92 -15.10 1.71
CA GLY A 48 -5.79 -15.82 0.45
C GLY A 48 -5.51 -14.94 -0.79
N LYS A 49 -5.40 -13.61 -0.65
CA LYS A 49 -4.97 -12.71 -1.72
C LYS A 49 -3.53 -12.24 -1.49
N ALA A 50 -2.79 -12.05 -2.59
CA ALA A 50 -1.53 -11.34 -2.56
C ALA A 50 -1.80 -9.84 -2.39
N VAL A 51 -1.21 -9.25 -1.34
CA VAL A 51 -1.37 -7.85 -0.99
C VAL A 51 0.00 -7.17 -1.05
N THR A 52 0.07 -6.03 -1.71
CA THR A 52 1.21 -5.11 -1.63
C THR A 52 0.76 -3.85 -0.94
N SER A 53 1.49 -3.45 0.08
CA SER A 53 1.18 -2.27 0.89
C SER A 53 2.23 -1.20 0.66
N PHE A 54 1.78 0.04 0.55
CA PHE A 54 2.58 1.22 0.23
C PHE A 54 2.32 2.27 1.33
N PRO A 55 3.03 2.15 2.48
CA PRO A 55 2.94 3.14 3.55
C PRO A 55 3.54 4.47 3.11
N ASP A 56 3.05 5.57 3.67
CA ASP A 56 3.64 6.90 3.47
C ASP A 56 5.07 6.90 4.02
N LYS A 57 5.90 7.85 3.57
CA LYS A 57 7.29 7.91 4.02
C LYS A 57 7.38 8.04 5.54
N GLY A 58 8.12 7.12 6.17
CA GLY A 58 8.23 6.99 7.63
C GLY A 58 7.29 5.93 8.23
N GLY A 59 6.30 5.44 7.48
CA GLY A 59 5.36 4.39 7.91
C GLY A 59 5.87 2.97 7.69
N TYR A 60 6.93 2.79 6.90
CA TYR A 60 7.44 1.47 6.47
C TYR A 60 7.67 0.49 7.63
N ASN A 61 8.41 0.89 8.66
CA ASN A 61 8.78 -0.03 9.75
C ASN A 61 7.55 -0.55 10.50
N LYS A 62 6.59 0.34 10.79
CA LYS A 62 5.36 -0.02 11.51
C LYS A 62 4.47 -0.96 10.70
N TRP A 63 4.34 -0.69 9.41
CA TRP A 63 3.58 -1.56 8.51
C TRP A 63 4.30 -2.89 8.30
N LYS A 64 5.63 -2.88 8.23
CA LYS A 64 6.43 -4.11 8.10
C LYS A 64 6.27 -5.03 9.30
N GLU A 65 6.38 -4.50 10.52
CA GLU A 65 6.13 -5.27 11.75
C GLU A 65 4.72 -5.90 11.74
N THR A 66 3.71 -5.12 11.36
CA THR A 66 2.33 -5.60 11.29
C THR A 66 2.15 -6.64 10.20
N ALA A 67 2.71 -6.42 9.00
CA ALA A 67 2.67 -7.36 7.90
C ALA A 67 3.36 -8.68 8.25
N ASP A 68 4.51 -8.64 8.92
CA ASP A 68 5.22 -9.85 9.36
C ASP A 68 4.40 -10.64 10.39
N ALA A 69 3.77 -9.95 11.35
CA ALA A 69 2.85 -10.57 12.30
C ALA A 69 1.62 -11.20 11.62
N LEU A 70 1.11 -10.60 10.54
CA LEU A 70 0.00 -11.12 9.75
C LEU A 70 0.44 -12.28 8.86
N ASN A 71 1.62 -12.20 8.24
CA ASN A 71 2.17 -13.26 7.40
C ASN A 71 2.42 -14.53 8.22
N ASN A 72 2.84 -14.41 9.48
CA ASN A 72 2.91 -15.53 10.42
C ASN A 72 1.54 -16.21 10.69
N LYS A 73 0.43 -15.53 10.41
CA LYS A 73 -0.94 -16.06 10.49
C LYS A 73 -1.46 -16.58 9.14
N GLY A 74 -0.61 -16.68 8.11
CA GLY A 74 -0.96 -17.21 6.80
C GLY A 74 -1.42 -16.17 5.77
N PHE A 75 -1.20 -14.88 6.02
CA PHE A 75 -1.41 -13.84 5.03
C PHE A 75 -0.21 -13.75 4.06
N SER A 76 -0.43 -13.13 2.89
CA SER A 76 0.61 -12.87 1.89
C SER A 76 0.67 -11.36 1.63
N ILE A 77 1.37 -10.64 2.52
CA ILE A 77 1.49 -9.19 2.48
C ILE A 77 2.94 -8.77 2.31
N GLU A 78 3.21 -8.02 1.25
CA GLU A 78 4.48 -7.33 1.02
C GLU A 78 4.36 -5.85 1.42
N VAL A 79 5.41 -5.29 2.01
CA VAL A 79 5.49 -3.86 2.32
C VAL A 79 6.54 -3.23 1.42
N SER A 80 6.11 -2.29 0.59
CA SER A 80 6.96 -1.60 -0.38
C SER A 80 7.85 -0.58 0.33
N LYS A 81 9.15 -0.61 -0.01
CA LYS A 81 10.14 0.41 0.40
C LYS A 81 10.22 1.59 -0.57
N LEU A 82 9.31 1.68 -1.54
CA LEU A 82 9.37 2.69 -2.60
C LEU A 82 9.46 4.11 -2.03
N LEU A 83 8.69 4.40 -0.98
CA LEU A 83 8.64 5.72 -0.35
C LEU A 83 9.80 6.02 0.62
N GLU A 84 10.63 5.02 0.95
CA GLU A 84 11.75 5.18 1.91
C GLU A 84 13.04 5.74 1.27
N LYS A 85 12.99 6.17 -0.01
CA LYS A 85 14.15 6.79 -0.66
C LYS A 85 14.53 8.10 0.03
N LYS A 86 15.83 8.39 0.08
CA LYS A 86 16.38 9.61 0.72
C LYS A 86 15.94 10.90 0.04
N GLU A 87 15.59 10.85 -1.25
CA GLU A 87 15.22 12.02 -2.06
C GLU A 87 13.79 12.52 -1.78
N TYR A 88 12.93 11.68 -1.21
CA TYR A 88 11.54 12.04 -0.89
C TYR A 88 11.46 12.74 0.47
N LYS A 89 10.40 13.51 0.74
CA LYS A 89 10.21 14.18 2.04
C LYS A 89 9.32 13.36 2.95
N ASP A 90 9.50 13.50 4.26
CA ASP A 90 8.68 12.77 5.24
C ASP A 90 7.19 13.09 5.04
N GLY A 91 6.36 12.05 5.13
CA GLY A 91 4.92 12.14 4.84
C GLY A 91 4.55 12.18 3.36
N TRP A 92 5.49 11.99 2.43
CA TRP A 92 5.16 11.78 1.02
C TRP A 92 4.40 10.48 0.80
N ASP A 93 3.42 10.54 -0.09
CA ASP A 93 2.67 9.40 -0.59
C ASP A 93 3.07 9.03 -2.03
N LEU A 94 2.42 8.01 -2.60
CA LEU A 94 2.70 7.58 -3.98
C LEU A 94 2.42 8.67 -5.02
N VAL A 95 1.43 9.53 -4.78
CA VAL A 95 1.01 10.58 -5.72
C VAL A 95 2.02 11.72 -5.71
N ASP A 96 2.64 12.03 -4.57
CA ASP A 96 3.76 12.96 -4.48
C ASP A 96 4.98 12.45 -5.27
N VAL A 97 5.27 11.15 -5.17
CA VAL A 97 6.37 10.52 -5.91
C VAL A 97 6.13 10.58 -7.41
N ILE A 98 4.94 10.22 -7.90
CA ILE A 98 4.60 10.30 -9.33
C ILE A 98 4.81 11.72 -9.85
N GLN A 99 4.27 12.73 -9.13
CA GLN A 99 4.44 14.13 -9.51
C GLN A 99 5.89 14.62 -9.47
N TYR A 100 6.72 14.06 -8.59
CA TYR A 100 8.13 14.41 -8.51
C TYR A 100 8.92 13.81 -9.68
N GLU A 101 8.68 12.54 -10.01
CA GLU A 101 9.36 11.86 -11.11
C GLU A 101 8.92 12.42 -12.49
N ASP A 102 7.65 12.80 -12.66
CA ASP A 102 7.16 13.43 -13.91
C ASP A 102 7.78 14.80 -14.20
N LYS A 103 8.32 15.47 -13.18
CA LYS A 103 8.96 16.80 -13.30
C LYS A 103 10.47 16.72 -13.56
N LYS A 104 11.02 15.50 -13.61
CA LYS A 104 12.46 15.24 -13.75
C LYS A 104 12.82 14.98 -15.21
#